data_AF-A0A359CP26-F1
#
_entry.id   AF-A0A359CP26-F1
#
_cell.length_a   1.000
_cell.length_b   1.000
_cell.length_c   1.000
_cell.angle_alpha   90.00
_cell.angle_beta   90.00
_cell.angle_gamma   90.00
#
_symmetry.space_group_name_H-M   'P 1'
#
loop_
_entity.id
_entity.type
_entity.pdbx_description
1 polymer ?
#
loop_
_entity_poly.entity_id
_entity_poly.type
_entity_poly.pdbx_seq_one_letter_code
_entity_poly.pdbx_strand_id
1 'polypeptide(L)'
;YSSQNKIGEIPLTPGVQVGVNIFLSAQVWKIIGIELKSKKIYVNRAVDGNPPMFLGDGGNITNEIRNRMKSILEDENYWIGYNENIKEVLGKLSKENLKYEKFQWVEKNDKVGLRTFQGTKINRTLQLLLNMLYNEINYKLDDRETFISGPNIREDINKVIERNFTKYEIFLYLKDNPEIVELYLSSNKYRMLLPDNLKIKYVINNKLNLEGAKTYLGCRD
;
A
#
# COMPACT_ATOMS: atom_id res chain seq x y z
N TYR A 1 9.57 29.32 22.80
CA TYR A 1 10.35 29.05 21.57
C TYR A 1 10.04 27.63 21.11
N SER A 2 9.26 27.42 20.04
CA SER A 2 9.09 26.07 19.49
C SER A 2 10.21 25.82 18.48
N SER A 3 11.05 24.81 18.75
CA SER A 3 12.19 24.36 17.94
C SER A 3 11.79 23.67 16.61
N GLN A 4 10.56 23.90 16.13
CA GLN A 4 10.00 23.25 14.95
C GLN A 4 9.94 24.23 13.78
N ASN A 5 10.80 24.02 12.78
CA ASN A 5 10.83 24.79 11.54
C ASN A 5 10.11 24.02 10.42
N LYS A 6 9.30 24.73 9.63
CA LYS A 6 8.69 24.17 8.42
C LYS A 6 9.77 23.95 7.35
N ILE A 7 9.93 22.70 6.91
CA ILE A 7 10.94 22.31 5.93
C ILE A 7 10.40 22.19 4.49
N GLY A 8 9.07 22.17 4.31
CA GLY A 8 8.40 22.08 3.01
C GLY A 8 6.95 21.60 3.11
N GLU A 9 6.37 21.20 1.98
CA GLU A 9 5.00 20.66 1.87
C GLU A 9 4.99 19.43 0.95
N ILE A 10 4.18 18.43 1.30
CA ILE A 10 3.96 17.23 0.47
C ILE A 10 2.47 16.85 0.48
N PRO A 11 1.95 16.25 -0.59
CA PRO A 11 0.60 15.73 -0.59
C PRO A 11 0.46 14.58 0.41
N LEU A 12 -0.60 14.61 1.22
CA LEU A 12 -0.98 13.48 2.06
C LEU A 12 -1.58 12.38 1.18
N THR A 13 -0.83 11.32 0.95
CA THR A 13 -1.28 10.13 0.20
C THR A 13 -1.30 8.91 1.13
N PRO A 14 -1.98 7.81 0.76
CA PRO A 14 -1.98 6.59 1.58
C PRO A 14 -0.58 6.04 1.91
N GLY A 15 0.45 6.38 1.12
CA GLY A 15 1.84 5.99 1.39
C GLY A 15 2.56 6.87 2.42
N VAL A 16 2.06 8.07 2.72
CA VAL A 16 2.62 8.98 3.73
C VAL A 16 2.18 8.51 5.12
N GLN A 17 3.04 7.75 5.79
CA GLN A 17 2.74 7.12 7.08
C GLN A 17 3.89 7.28 8.08
N VAL A 18 3.59 7.20 9.37
CA VAL A 18 4.60 7.20 10.44
C VAL A 18 5.62 6.07 10.21
N GLY A 19 6.90 6.35 10.39
CA GLY A 19 8.02 5.43 10.18
C GLY A 19 8.50 5.31 8.74
N VAL A 20 7.88 6.00 7.78
CA VAL A 20 8.34 6.09 6.39
C VAL A 20 9.38 7.21 6.25
N ASN A 21 10.43 6.96 5.47
CA ASN A 21 11.39 7.99 5.07
C ASN A 21 10.86 8.75 3.84
N ILE A 22 10.99 10.08 3.82
CA ILE A 22 10.63 10.94 2.69
C ILE A 22 11.84 11.77 2.27
N PHE A 23 11.94 12.10 0.99
CA PHE A 23 12.95 13.02 0.48
C PHE A 23 12.36 14.42 0.35
N LEU A 24 12.89 15.40 1.08
CA LEU A 24 12.42 16.78 1.05
C LEU A 24 13.58 17.73 1.34
N SER A 25 13.69 18.81 0.57
CA SER A 25 14.73 19.83 0.74
C SER A 25 16.14 19.23 0.74
N ALA A 26 16.40 18.36 -0.23
CA ALA A 26 17.67 17.63 -0.45
C ALA A 26 18.12 16.73 0.72
N GLN A 27 17.22 16.39 1.64
CA GLN A 27 17.51 15.53 2.79
C GLN A 27 16.45 14.43 2.94
N VAL A 28 16.83 13.35 3.62
CA VAL A 28 15.91 12.26 3.99
C VAL A 28 15.39 12.50 5.40
N TRP A 29 14.08 12.45 5.55
CA TRP A 29 13.36 12.70 6.79
C TRP A 29 12.50 11.49 7.15
N LYS A 30 12.58 11.01 8.39
CA LYS A 30 11.72 9.96 8.91
C LYS A 30 10.47 10.58 9.52
N ILE A 31 9.29 10.17 9.05
CA ILE A 31 8.03 10.61 9.62
C ILE A 31 7.88 10.00 11.02
N ILE A 32 7.74 10.84 12.03
CA ILE A 32 7.54 10.41 13.43
C ILE A 32 6.11 10.66 13.92
N GLY A 33 5.34 11.49 13.22
CA GLY A 33 3.95 11.76 13.55
C GLY A 33 3.22 12.43 12.40
N ILE A 34 1.92 12.18 12.28
CA ILE A 34 1.05 12.85 11.32
C ILE A 34 -0.18 13.33 12.08
N GLU A 35 -0.43 14.63 12.02
CA GLU A 35 -1.63 15.25 12.58
C GLU A 35 -2.57 15.64 11.43
N LEU A 36 -3.55 14.78 11.17
CA LEU A 36 -4.41 14.88 9.99
C LEU A 36 -5.32 16.13 10.03
N LYS A 37 -5.79 16.53 11.21
CA LYS A 37 -6.63 17.74 11.38
C LYS A 37 -5.89 19.02 11.00
N SER A 38 -4.66 19.17 11.47
CA SER A 38 -3.83 20.34 11.19
C SER A 38 -3.02 20.20 9.89
N LYS A 39 -3.09 19.03 9.23
CA LYS A 39 -2.30 18.62 8.06
C LYS A 39 -0.80 18.78 8.28
N LYS A 40 -0.33 18.52 9.50
CA LYS A 40 1.10 18.58 9.86
C LYS A 40 1.72 17.20 9.85
N ILE A 41 2.93 17.12 9.31
CA ILE A 41 3.77 15.93 9.35
C ILE A 41 5.00 16.30 10.18
N TYR A 42 5.19 15.60 11.29
CA TYR A 42 6.35 15.75 12.15
C TYR A 42 7.41 14.75 11.72
N VAL A 43 8.65 15.23 11.58
CA VAL A 43 9.76 14.43 11.06
C VAL A 43 11.02 14.64 11.88
N ASN A 44 11.88 13.63 11.88
CA ASN A 44 13.29 13.73 12.29
C ASN A 44 14.18 13.46 11.07
N ARG A 45 15.41 14.00 11.08
CA ARG A 45 16.39 13.63 10.05
C ARG A 45 16.65 12.13 10.10
N ALA A 46 16.55 11.45 8.97
CA ALA A 46 16.77 10.00 8.93
C ALA A 46 18.27 9.69 9.04
N VAL A 47 18.60 8.70 9.85
CA VAL A 47 19.97 8.17 10.06
C VAL A 47 20.03 6.65 9.84
N ASP A 48 18.90 6.03 9.51
CA ASP A 48 18.73 4.58 9.45
C ASP A 48 19.09 3.96 8.09
N GLY A 49 19.63 4.76 7.15
CA GLY A 49 20.03 4.31 5.82
C GLY A 49 18.89 3.83 4.92
N ASN A 50 17.63 3.85 5.40
CA ASN A 50 16.48 3.40 4.63
C ASN A 50 16.19 4.39 3.48
N PRO A 51 15.91 3.89 2.26
CA PRO A 51 15.68 4.75 1.11
C PRO A 51 14.44 5.65 1.34
N PRO A 52 14.48 6.92 0.90
CA PRO A 52 13.28 7.75 0.94
C PRO A 52 12.24 7.26 -0.05
N MET A 53 10.98 7.40 0.32
CA MET A 53 9.87 7.37 -0.60
C MET A 53 9.92 8.63 -1.49
N PHE A 54 10.11 8.42 -2.79
CA PHE A 54 10.03 9.48 -3.78
C PHE A 54 8.58 9.73 -4.18
N LEU A 55 8.10 10.94 -3.88
CA LEU A 55 6.76 11.40 -4.22
C LEU A 55 6.68 11.71 -5.71
N GLY A 56 6.26 10.70 -6.47
CA GLY A 56 5.71 10.83 -7.81
C GLY A 56 4.50 9.92 -7.85
N ASP A 57 3.33 10.45 -8.17
CA ASP A 57 2.12 9.64 -8.32
C ASP A 57 2.29 8.83 -9.61
N GLY A 58 2.90 7.66 -9.49
CA GLY A 58 2.73 6.63 -10.49
C GLY A 58 1.24 6.32 -10.55
N GLY A 59 0.64 6.42 -11.73
CA GLY A 59 -0.77 6.06 -11.91
C GLY A 59 -1.05 4.64 -11.39
N ASN A 60 -2.32 4.35 -11.10
CA ASN A 60 -2.70 3.01 -10.66
C ASN A 60 -2.24 1.96 -11.69
N ILE A 61 -1.56 0.92 -11.22
CA ILE A 61 -1.16 -0.21 -12.06
C ILE A 61 -2.30 -1.24 -12.04
N THR A 62 -2.70 -1.71 -13.22
CA THR A 62 -3.77 -2.69 -13.39
C THR A 62 -3.35 -4.07 -12.90
N ASN A 63 -4.33 -4.93 -12.61
CA ASN A 63 -4.03 -6.29 -12.18
C ASN A 63 -3.33 -7.11 -13.28
N GLU A 64 -3.71 -6.89 -14.53
CA GLU A 64 -3.14 -7.57 -15.70
C GLU A 64 -1.63 -7.35 -15.80
N ILE A 65 -1.16 -6.10 -15.63
CA ILE A 65 0.28 -5.78 -15.66
C ILE A 65 1.01 -6.50 -14.53
N ARG A 66 0.47 -6.49 -13.31
CA ARG A 66 1.12 -7.13 -12.15
C ARG A 66 1.11 -8.66 -12.25
N ASN A 67 0.03 -9.24 -12.77
CA ASN A 67 -0.03 -10.66 -13.09
C ASN A 67 0.99 -11.02 -14.18
N ARG A 68 1.15 -10.19 -15.21
CA ARG A 68 2.17 -10.41 -16.25
C ARG A 68 3.58 -10.36 -15.68
N MET A 69 3.87 -9.43 -14.76
CA MET A 69 5.14 -9.40 -14.03
C MET A 69 5.38 -10.70 -13.27
N LYS A 70 4.35 -11.21 -12.58
CA LYS A 70 4.42 -12.49 -11.87
C LYS A 70 4.68 -13.66 -12.83
N SER A 71 3.93 -13.75 -13.92
CA SER A 71 4.09 -14.82 -14.92
C SER A 71 5.47 -14.84 -15.58
N ILE A 72 6.07 -13.67 -15.81
CA ILE A 72 7.45 -13.60 -16.30
C ILE A 72 8.42 -14.20 -15.26
N LEU A 73 8.19 -14.00 -13.97
CA LEU A 73 9.05 -14.58 -12.92
C LEU A 73 8.79 -16.08 -12.69
N GLU A 74 7.59 -16.57 -12.98
CA GLU A 74 7.20 -17.98 -12.80
C GLU A 74 7.67 -18.90 -13.93
N ASP A 75 7.73 -18.40 -15.17
CA ASP A 75 7.99 -19.22 -16.36
C ASP A 75 9.28 -18.79 -17.07
N GLU A 76 10.32 -19.61 -16.94
CA GLU A 76 11.63 -19.37 -17.55
C GLU A 76 11.58 -19.40 -19.09
N ASN A 77 10.51 -19.93 -19.71
CA ASN A 77 10.35 -19.89 -21.17
C ASN A 77 10.27 -18.46 -21.71
N TYR A 78 9.80 -17.50 -20.91
CA TYR A 78 9.83 -16.08 -21.28
C TYR A 78 11.26 -15.53 -21.42
N TRP A 79 12.27 -16.22 -20.89
CA TRP A 79 13.64 -15.74 -20.82
C TRP A 79 14.56 -16.31 -21.90
N ILE A 80 14.07 -17.23 -22.75
CA ILE A 80 14.89 -17.96 -23.73
C ILE A 80 15.71 -17.01 -24.61
N GLY A 81 15.13 -15.90 -25.04
CA GLY A 81 15.79 -14.88 -25.88
C GLY A 81 16.61 -13.83 -25.12
N TYR A 82 16.70 -13.91 -23.79
CA TYR A 82 17.43 -12.95 -22.98
C TYR A 82 18.89 -13.36 -22.81
N ASN A 83 19.75 -12.38 -22.51
CA ASN A 83 21.15 -12.65 -22.18
C ASN A 83 21.28 -13.27 -20.78
N GLU A 84 22.44 -13.83 -20.50
CA GLU A 84 22.67 -14.59 -19.26
C GLU A 84 22.58 -13.73 -18.00
N ASN A 85 23.03 -12.46 -18.06
CA ASN A 85 22.92 -11.53 -16.93
C ASN A 85 21.45 -11.25 -16.57
N ILE A 86 20.58 -11.09 -17.57
CA ILE A 86 19.14 -10.88 -17.34
C ILE A 86 18.54 -12.13 -16.71
N LYS A 87 18.85 -13.32 -17.24
CA LYS A 87 18.38 -14.59 -16.68
C LYS A 87 18.81 -14.77 -15.24
N GLU A 88 20.07 -14.45 -14.91
CA GLU A 88 20.58 -14.52 -13.54
C GLU A 88 19.79 -13.60 -12.60
N VAL A 89 19.52 -12.36 -13.02
CA VAL A 89 18.72 -11.40 -12.22
C VAL A 89 17.27 -11.87 -12.06
N LEU A 90 16.63 -12.32 -13.14
CA LEU A 90 15.25 -12.84 -13.09
C LEU A 90 15.15 -14.11 -12.23
N GLY A 91 16.13 -15.00 -12.30
CA GLY A 91 16.21 -16.19 -11.45
C GLY A 91 16.36 -15.84 -9.97
N LYS A 92 17.17 -14.82 -9.63
CA LYS A 92 17.26 -14.30 -8.25
C LYS A 92 15.93 -13.72 -7.79
N LEU A 93 15.31 -12.86 -8.60
CA LEU A 93 14.01 -12.26 -8.30
C LEU A 93 12.94 -13.34 -8.13
N SER A 94 12.86 -14.32 -9.02
CA SER A 94 11.91 -15.43 -8.91
C SER A 94 12.05 -16.14 -7.56
N LYS A 95 13.27 -16.58 -7.19
CA LYS A 95 13.55 -17.26 -5.92
C LYS A 95 13.24 -16.41 -4.67
N GLU A 96 13.48 -15.11 -4.74
CA GLU A 96 13.20 -14.19 -3.64
C GLU A 96 11.70 -13.93 -3.45
N ASN A 97 10.94 -13.96 -4.53
CA ASN A 97 9.56 -13.46 -4.58
C ASN A 97 8.50 -14.56 -4.67
N LEU A 98 8.84 -15.76 -5.13
CA LEU A 98 7.92 -16.84 -5.45
C LEU A 98 8.28 -18.09 -4.63
N LYS A 99 7.95 -18.06 -3.34
CA LYS A 99 8.35 -19.09 -2.38
C LYS A 99 7.22 -20.02 -1.95
N TYR A 100 5.96 -19.62 -2.16
CA TYR A 100 4.79 -20.30 -1.61
C TYR A 100 3.68 -20.42 -2.66
N GLU A 101 2.78 -21.38 -2.51
CA GLU A 101 1.74 -21.61 -3.51
C GLU A 101 0.62 -20.55 -3.46
N LYS A 102 0.10 -20.24 -2.26
CA LYS A 102 -1.04 -19.34 -2.10
C LYS A 102 -0.64 -17.87 -1.87
N PHE A 103 0.19 -17.62 -0.87
CA PHE A 103 0.58 -16.27 -0.46
C PHE A 103 2.10 -16.13 -0.46
N GLN A 104 2.62 -15.20 -1.26
CA GLN A 104 4.07 -14.98 -1.34
C GLN A 104 4.54 -14.18 -0.12
N TRP A 105 4.92 -14.90 0.93
CA TRP A 105 5.54 -14.30 2.11
C TRP A 105 7.00 -13.96 1.83
N VAL A 106 7.36 -12.70 2.08
CA VAL A 106 8.70 -12.18 1.85
C VAL A 106 9.20 -11.54 3.15
N GLU A 107 10.47 -11.78 3.45
CA GLU A 107 11.21 -11.12 4.53
C GLU A 107 12.07 -10.02 3.93
N LYS A 108 11.90 -8.78 4.43
CA LYS A 108 12.64 -7.61 3.96
C LYS A 108 12.87 -6.65 5.13
N ASN A 109 14.13 -6.30 5.41
CA ASN A 109 14.53 -5.37 6.47
C ASN A 109 13.88 -5.72 7.84
N ASP A 110 14.02 -6.98 8.27
CA ASP A 110 13.43 -7.53 9.50
C ASP A 110 11.90 -7.48 9.58
N LYS A 111 11.22 -7.25 8.44
CA LYS A 111 9.76 -7.30 8.33
C LYS A 111 9.33 -8.48 7.51
N VAL A 112 8.37 -9.23 8.04
CA VAL A 112 7.58 -10.20 7.26
C VAL A 112 6.44 -9.44 6.58
N GLY A 113 6.24 -9.70 5.29
CA GLY A 113 5.12 -9.12 4.55
C GLY A 113 4.63 -10.00 3.42
N LEU A 114 3.53 -9.57 2.83
CA LEU A 114 2.86 -10.24 1.73
C LEU A 114 3.17 -9.52 0.42
N ARG A 115 3.77 -10.22 -0.52
CA ARG A 115 3.93 -9.75 -1.91
C ARG A 115 2.78 -10.29 -2.76
N THR A 116 1.88 -9.41 -3.18
CA THR A 116 0.60 -9.84 -3.75
C THR A 116 0.66 -10.07 -5.26
N PHE A 117 1.56 -9.35 -5.96
CA PHE A 117 1.50 -9.19 -7.42
C PHE A 117 0.11 -8.77 -7.93
N GLN A 118 -0.69 -8.11 -7.10
CA GLN A 118 -2.00 -7.59 -7.49
C GLN A 118 -1.93 -6.10 -7.84
N GLY A 119 -2.92 -5.64 -8.61
CA GLY A 119 -3.05 -4.25 -9.01
C GLY A 119 -3.29 -3.28 -7.83
N THR A 120 -3.00 -2.00 -8.04
CA THR A 120 -2.98 -0.97 -6.98
C THR A 120 -4.28 -0.91 -6.17
N LYS A 121 -5.44 -1.00 -6.82
CA LYS A 121 -6.74 -0.94 -6.13
C LYS A 121 -6.96 -2.14 -5.21
N ILE A 122 -6.52 -3.33 -5.63
CA ILE A 122 -6.64 -4.56 -4.82
C ILE A 122 -5.72 -4.46 -3.61
N ASN A 123 -4.47 -4.03 -3.80
CA ASN A 123 -3.52 -3.85 -2.69
C ASN A 123 -4.00 -2.82 -1.67
N ARG A 124 -4.53 -1.67 -2.14
CA ARG A 124 -5.14 -0.66 -1.26
C ARG A 124 -6.32 -1.22 -0.48
N THR A 125 -7.14 -2.05 -1.11
CA THR A 125 -8.24 -2.73 -0.42
C THR A 125 -7.72 -3.69 0.65
N LEU A 126 -6.76 -4.56 0.33
CA LEU A 126 -6.19 -5.49 1.30
C LEU A 126 -5.60 -4.75 2.52
N GLN A 127 -4.85 -3.67 2.29
CA GLN A 127 -4.33 -2.81 3.36
C GLN A 127 -5.46 -2.22 4.22
N LEU A 128 -6.51 -1.70 3.59
CA LEU A 128 -7.65 -1.13 4.30
C LEU A 128 -8.33 -2.19 5.19
N LEU A 129 -8.62 -3.38 4.64
CA LEU A 129 -9.27 -4.46 5.38
C LEU A 129 -8.43 -4.93 6.58
N LEU A 130 -7.10 -5.00 6.43
CA LEU A 130 -6.20 -5.34 7.54
C LEU A 130 -6.22 -4.27 8.64
N ASN A 131 -6.23 -2.98 8.29
CA ASN A 131 -6.35 -1.89 9.26
C ASN A 131 -7.73 -1.84 9.94
N MET A 132 -8.79 -2.24 9.23
CA MET A 132 -10.15 -2.34 9.77
C MET A 132 -10.29 -3.39 10.89
N LEU A 133 -9.41 -4.39 10.96
CA LEU A 133 -9.47 -5.42 12.01
C LEU A 133 -9.36 -4.84 13.43
N TYR A 134 -8.56 -3.79 13.59
CA TYR A 134 -8.26 -3.19 14.89
C TYR A 134 -8.59 -1.70 14.98
N ASN A 135 -9.13 -1.11 13.89
CA ASN A 135 -9.37 0.33 13.77
C ASN A 135 -8.09 1.16 13.99
N GLU A 136 -6.96 0.67 13.49
CA GLU A 136 -5.63 1.26 13.63
C GLU A 136 -4.82 1.14 12.34
N ILE A 137 -3.93 2.10 12.07
CA ILE A 137 -3.06 2.11 10.88
C ILE A 137 -1.78 1.30 11.17
N ASN A 138 -1.94 -0.02 11.29
CA ASN A 138 -0.84 -0.96 11.60
C ASN A 138 -0.21 -1.58 10.34
N TYR A 139 -0.92 -1.55 9.22
CA TYR A 139 -0.52 -2.15 7.96
C TYR A 139 -0.12 -1.12 6.92
N LYS A 140 1.07 -1.32 6.34
CA LYS A 140 1.69 -0.42 5.37
C LYS A 140 1.77 -1.09 4.01
N LEU A 141 1.47 -0.33 2.97
CA LEU A 141 1.55 -0.75 1.57
C LEU A 141 2.70 -0.01 0.88
N ASP A 142 3.65 -0.77 0.36
CA ASP A 142 4.55 -0.34 -0.72
C ASP A 142 3.97 -0.83 -2.04
N ASP A 143 3.19 0.02 -2.71
CA ASP A 143 2.47 -0.38 -3.91
C ASP A 143 3.42 -0.66 -5.09
N ARG A 144 4.60 -0.04 -5.15
CA ARG A 144 5.59 -0.28 -6.23
C ARG A 144 6.05 -1.73 -6.21
N GLU A 145 6.31 -2.24 -5.01
CA GLU A 145 6.75 -3.60 -4.72
C GLU A 145 5.60 -4.60 -4.57
N THR A 146 4.34 -4.15 -4.63
CA THR A 146 3.14 -4.93 -4.27
C THR A 146 3.24 -5.58 -2.89
N PHE A 147 3.88 -4.89 -1.95
CA PHE A 147 4.28 -5.44 -0.66
C PHE A 147 3.49 -4.80 0.48
N ILE A 148 2.78 -5.63 1.25
CA ILE A 148 2.06 -5.22 2.45
C ILE A 148 2.81 -5.77 3.65
N SER A 149 3.05 -4.94 4.66
CA SER A 149 3.73 -5.35 5.91
C SER A 149 3.02 -4.82 7.14
N GLY A 150 3.12 -5.56 8.24
CA GLY A 150 2.52 -5.26 9.54
C GLY A 150 2.90 -6.34 10.56
N PRO A 151 2.62 -6.11 11.86
CA PRO A 151 3.14 -6.94 12.95
C PRO A 151 2.71 -8.41 12.86
N ASN A 152 1.44 -8.69 12.58
CA ASN A 152 0.87 -10.06 12.61
C ASN A 152 0.24 -10.46 11.26
N ILE A 153 0.85 -10.03 10.14
CA ILE A 153 0.23 -10.12 8.81
C ILE A 153 -0.19 -11.54 8.39
N ARG A 154 0.55 -12.57 8.82
CA ARG A 154 0.26 -13.97 8.49
C ARG A 154 -1.03 -14.47 9.13
N GLU A 155 -1.32 -14.05 10.35
CA GLU A 155 -2.55 -14.41 11.05
C GLU A 155 -3.70 -13.51 10.61
N ASP A 156 -3.43 -12.22 10.49
CA ASP A 156 -4.46 -11.23 10.21
C ASP A 156 -5.02 -11.35 8.79
N ILE A 157 -4.24 -11.85 7.82
CA ILE A 157 -4.80 -12.17 6.50
C ILE A 157 -5.89 -13.25 6.60
N ASN A 158 -5.74 -14.23 7.50
CA ASN A 158 -6.75 -15.27 7.71
C ASN A 158 -7.98 -14.69 8.41
N LYS A 159 -7.80 -13.78 9.37
CA LYS A 159 -8.93 -13.06 10.00
C LYS A 159 -9.69 -12.21 8.98
N VAL A 160 -9.01 -11.58 8.02
CA VAL A 160 -9.68 -10.86 6.92
C VAL A 160 -10.51 -11.82 6.05
N ILE A 161 -9.98 -13.01 5.74
CA ILE A 161 -10.70 -14.05 5.00
C ILE A 161 -11.96 -14.48 5.75
N GLU A 162 -11.81 -14.85 7.03
CA GLU A 162 -12.89 -15.32 7.90
C GLU A 162 -13.98 -14.26 8.09
N ARG A 163 -13.58 -13.00 8.25
CA ARG A 163 -14.52 -11.88 8.42
C ARG A 163 -15.30 -11.56 7.15
N ASN A 164 -14.74 -11.86 5.97
CA ASN A 164 -15.38 -11.69 4.66
C ASN A 164 -16.10 -10.35 4.47
N PHE A 165 -15.39 -9.24 4.76
CA PHE A 165 -15.95 -7.89 4.78
C PHE A 165 -16.84 -7.54 3.57
N THR A 166 -17.89 -6.79 3.85
CA THR A 166 -18.85 -6.28 2.86
C THR A 166 -18.56 -4.83 2.47
N LYS A 167 -19.09 -4.38 1.33
CA LYS A 167 -19.02 -2.96 0.92
C LYS A 167 -19.70 -2.04 1.94
N TYR A 168 -20.74 -2.53 2.62
CA TYR A 168 -21.46 -1.75 3.62
C TYR A 168 -20.61 -1.53 4.88
N GLU A 169 -19.89 -2.54 5.36
CA GLU A 169 -18.95 -2.38 6.47
C GLU A 169 -17.81 -1.42 6.13
N ILE A 170 -17.26 -1.50 4.91
CA ILE A 170 -16.26 -0.53 4.43
C ILE A 170 -16.86 0.89 4.41
N PHE A 171 -18.11 1.03 3.97
CA PHE A 171 -18.79 2.33 3.95
C PHE A 171 -18.93 2.91 5.36
N LEU A 172 -19.39 2.10 6.33
CA LEU A 172 -19.51 2.53 7.73
C LEU A 172 -18.15 2.90 8.32
N TYR A 173 -17.14 2.06 8.11
CA TYR A 173 -15.78 2.34 8.57
C TYR A 173 -15.23 3.66 8.01
N LEU A 174 -15.38 3.91 6.71
CA LEU A 174 -14.93 5.16 6.09
C LEU A 174 -15.75 6.37 6.52
N LYS A 175 -17.01 6.17 6.91
CA LYS A 175 -17.85 7.24 7.48
C LYS A 175 -17.36 7.65 8.86
N ASP A 176 -16.94 6.68 9.66
CA ASP A 176 -16.42 6.92 11.01
C ASP A 176 -14.96 7.42 11.01
N ASN A 177 -14.24 7.22 9.90
CA ASN A 177 -12.84 7.61 9.70
C ASN A 177 -12.67 8.55 8.47
N PRO A 178 -13.23 9.78 8.49
CA PRO A 178 -13.26 10.69 7.34
C PRO A 178 -11.87 11.13 6.86
N GLU A 179 -10.87 11.11 7.72
CA GLU A 179 -9.48 11.41 7.36
C GLU A 179 -8.90 10.39 6.38
N ILE A 180 -9.31 9.11 6.45
CA ILE A 180 -8.93 8.09 5.47
C ILE A 180 -9.53 8.41 4.09
N VAL A 181 -10.77 8.89 4.06
CA VAL A 181 -11.44 9.32 2.82
C VAL A 181 -10.69 10.48 2.18
N GLU A 182 -10.30 11.48 2.96
CA GLU A 182 -9.52 12.62 2.48
C GLU A 182 -8.13 12.20 1.95
N LEU A 183 -7.48 11.20 2.56
CA LEU A 183 -6.23 10.63 2.05
C LEU A 183 -6.39 10.02 0.65
N TYR A 184 -7.46 9.26 0.40
CA TYR A 184 -7.72 8.67 -0.92
C TYR A 184 -8.12 9.70 -1.99
N LEU A 185 -8.63 10.85 -1.56
CA LEU A 185 -9.08 11.93 -2.44
C LEU A 185 -8.08 13.07 -2.57
N SER A 186 -6.89 12.98 -1.97
CA SER A 186 -5.97 14.13 -1.90
C SER A 186 -5.60 14.73 -3.26
N SER A 187 -5.54 13.91 -4.32
CA SER A 187 -5.30 14.33 -5.71
C SER A 187 -6.55 14.83 -6.46
N ASN A 188 -7.75 14.64 -5.90
CA ASN A 188 -9.01 15.07 -6.50
C ASN A 188 -9.27 16.57 -6.20
N LYS A 189 -9.16 17.42 -7.22
CA LYS A 189 -9.25 18.90 -7.12
C LYS A 189 -10.57 19.41 -6.52
N TYR A 190 -11.70 18.83 -6.92
CA TYR A 190 -13.04 19.33 -6.55
C TYR A 190 -13.71 18.56 -5.41
N ARG A 191 -12.95 17.74 -4.66
CA ARG A 191 -13.53 16.89 -3.60
C ARG A 191 -14.29 17.65 -2.51
N MET A 192 -13.90 18.90 -2.24
CA MET A 192 -14.52 19.75 -1.22
C MET A 192 -15.97 20.09 -1.51
N LEU A 193 -16.38 20.00 -2.79
CA LEU A 193 -17.75 20.30 -3.23
C LEU A 193 -18.67 19.08 -3.12
N LEU A 194 -18.15 17.91 -2.76
CA LEU A 194 -18.92 16.67 -2.69
C LEU A 194 -19.39 16.43 -1.24
N PRO A 195 -20.67 16.06 -1.04
CA PRO A 195 -21.15 15.50 0.22
C PRO A 195 -20.33 14.27 0.65
N ASP A 196 -20.14 14.07 1.95
CA ASP A 196 -19.27 13.01 2.47
C ASP A 196 -19.71 11.60 2.04
N ASN A 197 -21.03 11.35 1.98
CA ASN A 197 -21.56 10.08 1.47
C ASN A 197 -21.14 9.81 0.01
N LEU A 198 -21.05 10.86 -0.82
CA LEU A 198 -20.60 10.74 -2.21
C LEU A 198 -19.09 10.57 -2.29
N LYS A 199 -18.32 11.24 -1.43
CA LYS A 199 -16.86 11.02 -1.31
C LYS A 199 -16.55 9.56 -0.98
N ILE A 200 -17.23 8.98 0.02
CA ILE A 200 -17.03 7.58 0.43
C ILE A 200 -17.39 6.63 -0.71
N LYS A 201 -18.57 6.81 -1.33
CA LYS A 201 -18.98 6.01 -2.51
C LYS A 201 -17.96 6.11 -3.64
N TYR A 202 -17.42 7.30 -3.90
CA TYR A 202 -16.39 7.50 -4.91
C TYR A 202 -15.12 6.71 -4.57
N VAL A 203 -14.64 6.77 -3.32
CA VAL A 203 -13.47 6.00 -2.86
C VAL A 203 -13.69 4.50 -3.06
N ILE A 204 -14.82 3.96 -2.59
CA ILE A 204 -15.15 2.54 -2.72
C ILE A 204 -15.16 2.10 -4.19
N ASN A 205 -15.77 2.89 -5.07
CA ASN A 205 -15.96 2.49 -6.47
C ASN A 205 -14.73 2.76 -7.36
N ASN A 206 -13.90 3.75 -7.02
CA ASN A 206 -12.83 4.21 -7.92
C ASN A 206 -11.43 3.96 -7.40
N LYS A 207 -11.24 3.87 -6.08
CA LYS A 207 -9.91 3.74 -5.45
C LYS A 207 -9.67 2.34 -4.88
N LEU A 208 -10.74 1.59 -4.61
CA LEU A 208 -10.72 0.24 -4.04
C LEU A 208 -11.22 -0.80 -5.06
N ASN A 209 -10.92 -2.08 -4.81
CA ASN A 209 -11.46 -3.23 -5.53
C ASN A 209 -11.69 -4.40 -4.56
N LEU A 210 -12.88 -4.44 -3.91
CA LEU A 210 -13.24 -5.48 -2.96
C LEU A 210 -13.35 -6.86 -3.60
N GLU A 211 -14.00 -6.96 -4.76
CA GLU A 211 -14.16 -8.25 -5.43
C GLU A 211 -12.80 -8.84 -5.80
N GLY A 212 -11.90 -8.03 -6.38
CA GLY A 212 -10.55 -8.48 -6.69
C GLY A 212 -9.75 -8.91 -5.46
N ALA A 213 -9.94 -8.22 -4.32
CA ALA A 213 -9.33 -8.64 -3.05
C ALA A 213 -9.90 -9.97 -2.55
N LYS A 214 -11.22 -10.17 -2.60
CA LYS A 214 -11.87 -11.44 -2.24
C LYS A 214 -11.41 -12.59 -3.12
N THR A 215 -11.36 -12.37 -4.43
CA THR A 215 -10.84 -13.35 -5.40
C THR A 215 -9.40 -13.74 -5.09
N TYR A 216 -8.52 -12.75 -4.83
CA TYR A 216 -7.13 -13.01 -4.44
C TYR A 216 -7.01 -13.82 -3.15
N LEU A 217 -7.85 -13.52 -2.16
CA LEU A 217 -7.89 -14.21 -0.87
C LEU A 217 -8.49 -15.63 -0.96
N GLY A 218 -9.22 -15.92 -2.04
CA GLY A 218 -9.97 -17.17 -2.22
C GLY A 218 -11.25 -17.22 -1.39
N CYS A 219 -11.83 -16.07 -1.02
CA CYS A 219 -13.16 -16.03 -0.42
C CYS A 219 -14.18 -16.49 -1.46
N ARG A 220 -15.02 -17.46 -1.12
CA ARG A 220 -16.18 -17.84 -1.93
C ARG A 220 -17.34 -16.91 -1.57
N ASP A 221 -18.14 -16.55 -2.58
CA ASP A 221 -19.40 -15.82 -2.39
C ASP A 221 -20.44 -16.65 -1.63
#